data_AF-A0AAJ3GUH9-F1
#
_entry.id   AF-A0AAJ3GUH9-F1
#
_cell.length_a   1.000
_cell.length_b   1.000
_cell.length_c   1.000
_cell.angle_alpha   90.00
_cell.angle_beta   90.00
_cell.angle_gamma   90.00
#
_symmetry.space_group_name_H-M   'P 1'
#
loop_
_entity.id
_entity.type
_entity.pdbx_description
1 polymer ?
#
loop_
_entity_poly.entity_id
_entity_poly.type
_entity_poly.pdbx_seq_one_letter_code
_entity_poly.pdbx_strand_id
1 'polypeptide(L)'
;MKALVPHNPVETLYREGRKTFIELVPDGGSRLDALFHTAPALGELAVGVVYGYLHDRPGLDPRLQEAAIFAAIVAAGMVGPPLSVHFKTSLAQGLAPGELTELLLVASAFTGFPRAVATADQLNLLFSGAGLPSPPPPTPRAVVMTFCDSVRRGQPSFALDAQSKKLLRKPHRLSLHATAADRVIIESYIGRETTPRGTLLVRVKDAEVIEVRAYLPTLT
;
A
#
# COMPACT_ATOMS: atom_id res chain seq x y z
N MET A 1 -41.78 -32.17 4.29
CA MET A 1 -40.33 -32.02 4.59
C MET A 1 -39.75 -30.98 3.64
N LYS A 2 -39.23 -29.85 4.13
CA LYS A 2 -38.41 -28.96 3.30
C LYS A 2 -37.09 -29.70 3.05
N ALA A 3 -36.73 -29.92 1.78
CA ALA A 3 -35.43 -30.49 1.44
C ALA A 3 -34.34 -29.57 2.00
N LEU A 4 -33.41 -30.13 2.78
CA LEU A 4 -32.18 -29.44 3.14
C LEU A 4 -31.38 -29.29 1.85
N VAL A 5 -31.38 -28.09 1.26
CA VAL A 5 -30.46 -27.79 0.17
C VAL A 5 -29.06 -27.79 0.79
N PRO A 6 -28.12 -28.62 0.33
CA PRO A 6 -26.77 -28.62 0.86
C PRO A 6 -26.16 -27.22 0.65
N HIS A 7 -25.72 -26.58 1.73
CA HIS A 7 -24.98 -25.33 1.61
C HIS A 7 -23.62 -25.62 0.98
N ASN A 8 -23.41 -25.20 -0.26
CA ASN A 8 -22.10 -25.22 -0.89
C ASN A 8 -21.34 -23.94 -0.51
N PRO A 9 -20.27 -24.01 0.31
CA PRO A 9 -19.53 -22.82 0.72
C PRO A 9 -18.84 -22.13 -0.46
N VAL A 10 -18.39 -22.89 -1.46
CA VAL A 10 -17.69 -22.36 -2.65
C VAL A 10 -18.62 -21.51 -3.50
N GLU A 11 -19.87 -21.95 -3.69
CA GLU A 11 -20.88 -21.19 -4.44
C GLU A 11 -21.19 -19.85 -3.75
N THR A 12 -21.26 -19.86 -2.42
CA THR A 12 -21.49 -18.63 -1.64
C THR A 12 -20.31 -17.69 -1.75
N LEU A 13 -19.08 -18.19 -1.60
CA LEU A 13 -17.87 -17.41 -1.82
C LEU A 13 -17.83 -16.80 -3.23
N TYR A 14 -18.14 -17.59 -4.26
CA TYR A 14 -18.15 -17.11 -5.64
C TYR A 14 -19.17 -16.00 -5.85
N ARG A 15 -20.40 -16.15 -5.34
CA ARG A 15 -21.45 -15.13 -5.47
C ARG A 15 -21.03 -13.81 -4.83
N GLU A 16 -20.53 -13.84 -3.60
CA GLU A 16 -20.08 -12.63 -2.92
C GLU A 16 -18.85 -12.04 -3.63
N GLY A 17 -17.88 -12.87 -4.00
CA GLY A 17 -16.68 -12.42 -4.70
C GLY A 17 -16.97 -11.81 -6.07
N ARG A 18 -17.94 -12.36 -6.82
CA ARG A 18 -18.37 -11.78 -8.10
C ARG A 18 -19.02 -10.42 -7.90
N LYS A 19 -19.82 -10.24 -6.86
CA LYS A 19 -20.40 -8.94 -6.50
C LYS A 19 -19.30 -7.92 -6.19
N THR A 20 -18.37 -8.27 -5.29
CA THR A 20 -17.21 -7.42 -4.95
C THR A 20 -16.42 -7.04 -6.20
N PHE A 21 -16.13 -8.00 -7.09
CA PHE A 21 -15.39 -7.72 -8.32
C PHE A 21 -16.13 -6.76 -9.26
N ILE A 22 -17.45 -6.89 -9.39
CA ILE A 22 -18.28 -5.99 -10.21
C ILE A 22 -18.26 -4.56 -9.67
N GLU A 23 -18.23 -4.39 -8.34
CA GLU A 23 -18.13 -3.07 -7.71
C GLU A 23 -16.76 -2.41 -7.97
N LEU A 24 -15.70 -3.21 -8.06
CA LEU A 24 -14.32 -2.73 -8.25
C LEU A 24 -13.96 -2.50 -9.73
N VAL A 25 -14.54 -3.28 -10.64
CA VAL A 25 -14.09 -3.34 -12.04
C VAL A 25 -15.24 -3.02 -13.00
N PRO A 26 -15.11 -1.97 -13.83
CA PRO A 26 -16.07 -1.69 -14.89
C PRO A 26 -16.26 -2.90 -15.81
N ASP A 27 -17.52 -3.23 -16.08
CA ASP A 27 -17.91 -4.44 -16.83
C ASP A 27 -17.41 -5.75 -16.19
N GLY A 28 -17.21 -5.76 -14.86
CA GLY A 28 -16.57 -6.87 -14.15
C GLY A 28 -17.26 -8.22 -14.38
N GLY A 29 -18.59 -8.25 -14.42
CA GLY A 29 -19.36 -9.48 -14.63
C GLY A 29 -19.10 -10.11 -16.00
N SER A 30 -19.19 -9.33 -17.07
CA SER A 30 -18.94 -9.82 -18.43
C SER A 30 -17.47 -10.19 -18.64
N ARG A 31 -16.53 -9.46 -18.00
CA ARG A 31 -15.10 -9.82 -17.99
C ARG A 31 -14.86 -11.18 -17.33
N LEU A 32 -15.48 -11.44 -16.17
CA LEU A 32 -15.36 -12.74 -15.49
C LEU A 32 -15.97 -13.86 -16.34
N ASP A 33 -17.15 -13.63 -16.93
CA ASP A 33 -17.81 -14.60 -17.81
C ASP A 33 -16.94 -14.96 -19.01
N ALA A 34 -16.34 -13.95 -19.67
CA ALA A 34 -15.44 -14.16 -20.79
C ALA A 34 -14.15 -14.87 -20.38
N LEU A 35 -13.54 -14.46 -19.26
CA LEU A 35 -12.25 -15.00 -18.79
C LEU A 35 -12.36 -16.47 -18.38
N PHE A 36 -13.45 -16.85 -17.71
CA PHE A 36 -13.63 -18.20 -17.18
C PHE A 36 -14.58 -19.07 -18.00
N HIS A 37 -15.00 -18.63 -19.19
CA HIS A 37 -15.94 -19.36 -20.07
C HIS A 37 -15.54 -20.84 -20.27
N THR A 38 -14.27 -21.09 -20.59
CA THR A 38 -13.75 -22.43 -20.84
C THR A 38 -13.56 -23.25 -19.56
N ALA A 39 -13.32 -22.59 -18.43
CA ALA A 39 -12.97 -23.23 -17.15
C ALA A 39 -13.75 -22.59 -15.97
N PRO A 40 -15.09 -22.72 -15.92
CA PRO A 40 -15.91 -22.00 -14.95
C PRO A 40 -15.60 -22.35 -13.49
N ALA A 41 -15.25 -23.60 -13.20
CA ALA A 41 -14.86 -24.03 -11.85
C ALA A 41 -13.60 -23.30 -11.32
N LEU A 42 -12.70 -22.89 -12.23
CA LEU A 42 -11.55 -22.06 -11.83
C LEU A 42 -12.02 -20.66 -11.43
N GLY A 43 -13.01 -20.09 -12.13
CA GLY A 43 -13.62 -18.82 -11.76
C GLY A 43 -14.29 -18.87 -10.40
N GLU A 44 -15.05 -19.94 -10.12
CA GLU A 44 -15.66 -20.16 -8.81
C GLU A 44 -14.63 -20.14 -7.68
N LEU A 45 -13.52 -20.87 -7.84
CA LEU A 45 -12.45 -20.91 -6.85
C LEU A 45 -11.67 -19.58 -6.77
N ALA A 46 -11.20 -19.06 -7.90
CA ALA A 46 -10.35 -17.87 -7.93
C ALA A 46 -11.10 -16.63 -7.45
N VAL A 47 -12.28 -16.37 -8.01
CA VAL A 47 -13.09 -15.20 -7.64
C VAL A 47 -13.65 -15.36 -6.23
N GLY A 48 -14.12 -16.57 -5.88
CA GLY A 48 -14.66 -16.83 -4.55
C GLY A 48 -13.61 -16.71 -3.44
N VAL A 49 -12.43 -17.28 -3.63
CA VAL A 49 -11.36 -17.20 -2.64
C VAL A 49 -10.79 -15.78 -2.56
N VAL A 50 -10.48 -15.14 -3.70
CA VAL A 50 -9.83 -13.83 -3.69
C VAL A 50 -10.81 -12.75 -3.25
N TYR A 51 -11.94 -12.60 -3.94
CA TYR A 51 -12.86 -11.47 -3.71
C TYR A 51 -13.99 -11.81 -2.73
N GLY A 52 -14.35 -13.08 -2.57
CA GLY A 52 -15.38 -13.50 -1.62
C GLY A 52 -14.85 -13.80 -0.22
N TYR A 53 -13.53 -13.89 -0.04
CA TYR A 53 -12.92 -14.16 1.27
C TYR A 53 -11.69 -13.32 1.56
N LEU A 54 -10.64 -13.41 0.74
CA LEU A 54 -9.35 -12.79 1.06
C LEU A 54 -9.37 -11.26 1.04
N HIS A 55 -10.15 -10.65 0.15
CA HIS A 55 -10.21 -9.21 -0.06
C HIS A 55 -10.59 -8.42 1.20
N ASP A 56 -11.60 -8.88 1.95
CA ASP A 56 -12.16 -8.16 3.11
C ASP A 56 -11.65 -8.69 4.46
N ARG A 57 -10.56 -9.46 4.47
CA ARG A 57 -10.00 -9.98 5.74
C ARG A 57 -9.47 -8.82 6.58
N PRO A 58 -9.85 -8.70 7.86
CA PRO A 58 -9.49 -7.54 8.68
C PRO A 58 -8.03 -7.58 9.20
N GLY A 59 -7.24 -8.58 8.79
CA GLY A 59 -5.90 -8.80 9.35
C GLY A 59 -4.84 -7.84 8.84
N LEU A 60 -5.01 -7.30 7.63
CA LEU A 60 -4.10 -6.33 7.02
C LEU A 60 -4.93 -5.19 6.43
N ASP A 61 -4.38 -3.97 6.45
CA ASP A 61 -4.96 -2.89 5.67
C ASP A 61 -4.70 -3.10 4.17
N PRO A 62 -5.51 -2.50 3.28
CA PRO A 62 -5.39 -2.70 1.84
C PRO A 62 -4.01 -2.36 1.25
N ARG A 63 -3.28 -1.38 1.79
CA ARG A 63 -1.93 -1.05 1.30
C ARG A 63 -0.96 -2.19 1.63
N LEU A 64 -1.00 -2.68 2.86
CA LEU A 64 -0.13 -3.77 3.28
C LEU A 64 -0.45 -5.07 2.53
N GLN A 65 -1.73 -5.32 2.26
CA GLN A 65 -2.16 -6.46 1.43
C GLN A 65 -1.62 -6.36 0.00
N GLU A 66 -1.75 -5.21 -0.67
CA GLU A 66 -1.23 -5.02 -2.03
C GLU A 66 0.30 -5.05 -2.08
N ALA A 67 0.99 -4.53 -1.05
CA ALA A 67 2.44 -4.66 -0.92
C ALA A 67 2.88 -6.12 -0.88
N ALA A 68 2.18 -6.96 -0.11
CA ALA A 68 2.45 -8.38 0.01
C ALA A 68 2.17 -9.12 -1.31
N ILE A 69 1.05 -8.80 -1.99
CA ILE A 69 0.71 -9.39 -3.28
C ILE A 69 1.74 -9.00 -4.35
N PHE A 70 2.14 -7.73 -4.41
CA PHE A 70 3.18 -7.27 -5.33
C PHE A 70 4.48 -8.04 -5.13
N ALA A 71 4.95 -8.16 -3.88
CA ALA A 71 6.15 -8.93 -3.56
C ALA A 71 6.02 -10.41 -3.97
N ALA A 72 4.86 -11.03 -3.76
CA ALA A 72 4.58 -12.40 -4.19
C ALA A 72 4.59 -12.56 -5.73
N ILE A 73 4.06 -11.58 -6.46
CA ILE A 73 4.09 -11.54 -7.93
C ILE A 73 5.52 -11.47 -8.45
N VAL A 74 6.34 -10.58 -7.87
CA VAL A 74 7.77 -10.50 -8.18
C VAL A 74 8.45 -11.83 -7.88
N ALA A 75 8.17 -12.39 -6.70
CA ALA A 75 8.74 -13.67 -6.27
C ALA A 75 8.40 -14.82 -7.23
N ALA A 76 7.18 -14.83 -7.77
CA ALA A 76 6.73 -15.81 -8.75
C ALA A 76 7.24 -15.55 -10.18
N GLY A 77 7.92 -14.41 -10.43
CA GLY A 77 8.39 -14.02 -11.76
C GLY A 77 7.27 -13.66 -12.74
N MET A 78 6.10 -13.24 -12.23
CA MET A 78 4.92 -12.95 -13.04
C MET A 78 4.96 -11.52 -13.57
N VAL A 79 5.55 -11.29 -14.75
CA VAL A 79 5.64 -9.95 -15.38
C VAL A 79 4.45 -9.60 -16.29
N GLY A 80 3.42 -10.45 -16.33
CA GLY A 80 2.24 -10.28 -17.17
C GLY A 80 1.09 -9.51 -16.51
N PRO A 81 -0.18 -9.87 -16.81
CA PRO A 81 -1.36 -9.22 -16.26
C PRO A 81 -1.40 -9.09 -14.72
N PRO A 82 -0.93 -10.08 -13.91
CA PRO A 82 -0.92 -9.91 -12.45
C PRO A 82 -0.13 -8.68 -11.99
N LEU A 83 1.07 -8.46 -12.57
CA LEU A 83 1.90 -7.31 -12.22
C LEU A 83 1.23 -5.99 -12.61
N SER A 84 0.64 -5.90 -13.80
CA SER A 84 -0.01 -4.66 -14.25
C SER A 84 -1.27 -4.32 -13.46
N VAL A 85 -2.06 -5.33 -13.06
CA VAL A 85 -3.25 -5.16 -12.22
C VAL A 85 -2.86 -4.72 -10.81
N HIS A 86 -1.93 -5.41 -10.17
CA HIS A 86 -1.54 -5.09 -8.80
C HIS A 86 -0.64 -3.86 -8.70
N PHE A 87 0.04 -3.46 -9.77
CA PHE A 87 0.64 -2.12 -9.86
C PHE A 87 -0.41 -1.02 -9.73
N LYS A 88 -1.47 -1.07 -10.55
CA LYS A 88 -2.56 -0.08 -10.50
C LYS A 88 -3.32 -0.12 -9.18
N THR A 89 -3.60 -1.32 -8.69
CA THR A 89 -4.33 -1.51 -7.42
C THR A 89 -3.50 -1.01 -6.24
N SER A 90 -2.20 -1.28 -6.20
CA SER A 90 -1.29 -0.74 -5.18
C SER A 90 -1.34 0.79 -5.12
N LEU A 91 -1.26 1.45 -6.28
CA LEU A 91 -1.35 2.91 -6.35
C LEU A 91 -2.70 3.43 -5.87
N ALA A 92 -3.79 2.78 -6.28
CA ALA A 92 -5.15 3.14 -5.89
C ALA A 92 -5.40 2.97 -4.38
N GLN A 93 -4.80 1.95 -3.77
CA GLN A 93 -4.84 1.74 -2.31
C GLN A 93 -3.92 2.69 -1.55
N GLY A 94 -3.07 3.46 -2.25
CA GLY A 94 -2.25 4.50 -1.66
C GLY A 94 -0.81 4.10 -1.39
N LEU A 95 -0.26 3.09 -2.06
CA LEU A 95 1.20 2.99 -2.16
C LEU A 95 1.73 4.10 -3.08
N ALA A 96 2.82 4.75 -2.68
CA ALA A 96 3.56 5.64 -3.56
C ALA A 96 4.32 4.83 -4.63
N PRO A 97 4.52 5.38 -5.84
CA PRO A 97 5.37 4.74 -6.86
C PRO A 97 6.77 4.36 -6.35
N GLY A 98 7.37 5.19 -5.50
CA GLY A 98 8.65 4.90 -4.86
C GLY A 98 8.59 3.73 -3.86
N GLU A 99 7.43 3.44 -3.26
CA GLU A 99 7.28 2.28 -2.38
C GLU A 99 7.30 0.97 -3.19
N LEU A 100 6.77 0.98 -4.41
CA LEU A 100 6.84 -0.18 -5.32
C LEU A 100 8.27 -0.50 -5.76
N THR A 101 9.09 0.53 -6.02
CA THR A 101 10.50 0.33 -6.34
C THR A 101 11.30 -0.18 -5.15
N GLU A 102 10.98 0.27 -3.93
CA GLU A 102 11.58 -0.25 -2.69
C GLU A 102 11.17 -1.71 -2.42
N LEU A 103 9.89 -2.06 -2.66
CA LEU A 103 9.42 -3.44 -2.56
C LEU A 103 10.17 -4.36 -3.54
N LEU A 104 10.36 -3.91 -4.78
CA LEU A 104 11.14 -4.65 -5.77
C LEU A 104 12.61 -4.84 -5.32
N LEU A 105 13.23 -3.78 -4.78
CA LEU A 105 14.59 -3.84 -4.26
C LEU A 105 14.71 -4.87 -3.12
N VAL A 106 13.82 -4.83 -2.14
CA VAL A 106 13.81 -5.79 -1.03
C VAL A 106 13.55 -7.21 -1.53
N ALA A 107 12.54 -7.39 -2.40
CA ALA A 107 12.20 -8.70 -2.95
C ALA A 107 13.36 -9.31 -3.75
N SER A 108 14.15 -8.49 -4.45
CA SER A 108 15.28 -8.95 -5.27
C SER A 108 16.28 -9.81 -4.50
N ALA A 109 16.51 -9.49 -3.22
CA ALA A 109 17.42 -10.23 -2.34
C ALA A 109 16.94 -11.66 -2.04
N PHE A 110 15.63 -11.89 -2.04
CA PHE A 110 15.03 -13.17 -1.66
C PHE A 110 14.49 -13.97 -2.85
N THR A 111 14.16 -13.31 -3.96
CA THR A 111 13.69 -13.96 -5.18
C THR A 111 14.77 -14.15 -6.25
N GLY A 112 15.93 -13.52 -6.10
CA GLY A 112 17.02 -13.50 -7.08
C GLY A 112 16.87 -12.38 -8.13
N PHE A 113 18.01 -11.82 -8.53
CA PHE A 113 18.09 -10.70 -9.46
C PHE A 113 17.44 -10.92 -10.84
N PRO A 114 17.46 -12.11 -11.47
CA PRO A 114 16.82 -12.29 -12.79
C PRO A 114 15.31 -11.95 -12.80
N ARG A 115 14.57 -12.39 -11.78
CA ARG A 115 13.13 -12.07 -11.65
C ARG A 115 12.90 -10.59 -11.35
N ALA A 116 13.76 -9.99 -10.52
CA ALA A 116 13.68 -8.57 -10.21
C ALA A 116 13.99 -7.69 -11.43
N VAL A 117 14.98 -8.06 -12.25
CA VAL A 117 15.33 -7.34 -13.49
C VAL A 117 14.21 -7.43 -14.52
N ALA A 118 13.61 -8.61 -14.72
CA ALA A 118 12.46 -8.76 -15.60
C ALA A 118 11.26 -7.91 -15.11
N THR A 119 11.04 -7.85 -13.80
CA THR A 119 10.01 -6.99 -13.21
C THR A 119 10.34 -5.50 -13.43
N ALA A 120 11.59 -5.09 -13.24
CA ALA A 120 12.03 -3.71 -13.43
C ALA A 120 11.79 -3.23 -14.87
N ASP A 121 12.07 -4.08 -15.86
CA ASP A 121 11.79 -3.76 -17.26
C ASP A 121 10.30 -3.53 -17.50
N GLN A 122 9.45 -4.41 -16.97
CA GLN A 122 8.00 -4.24 -17.06
C GLN A 122 7.50 -3.00 -16.29
N LEU A 123 8.12 -2.65 -15.16
CA LEU A 123 7.78 -1.43 -14.43
C LEU A 123 8.07 -0.17 -15.27
N ASN A 124 9.13 -0.14 -16.08
CA ASN A 124 9.37 1.00 -16.98
C ASN A 124 8.17 1.26 -17.90
N LEU A 125 7.59 0.20 -18.46
CA LEU A 125 6.41 0.29 -19.31
C LEU A 125 5.17 0.73 -18.53
N LEU A 126 4.97 0.21 -17.31
CA LEU A 126 3.83 0.55 -16.46
C LEU A 126 3.88 1.99 -15.96
N PHE A 127 5.06 2.48 -15.58
CA PHE A 127 5.27 3.88 -15.20
C PHE A 127 5.00 4.82 -16.37
N SER A 128 5.57 4.52 -17.54
CA SER A 128 5.35 5.29 -18.77
C SER A 128 3.85 5.34 -19.13
N GLY A 129 3.18 4.17 -19.15
CA GLY A 129 1.75 4.08 -19.46
C GLY A 129 0.83 4.74 -18.45
N ALA A 130 1.29 4.93 -17.20
CA ALA A 130 0.56 5.64 -16.15
C ALA A 130 0.93 7.14 -16.08
N GLY A 131 1.86 7.63 -16.91
CA GLY A 131 2.34 9.01 -16.85
C GLY A 131 3.10 9.35 -15.56
N LEU A 132 3.71 8.35 -14.92
CA LEU A 132 4.45 8.52 -13.68
C LEU A 132 5.92 8.89 -13.95
N PRO A 133 6.53 9.75 -13.12
CA PRO A 133 7.95 10.04 -13.21
C PRO A 133 8.79 8.77 -13.00
N SER A 134 9.86 8.62 -13.80
CA SER A 134 10.84 7.55 -13.68
C SER A 134 12.26 8.14 -13.68
N PRO A 135 13.06 8.00 -12.60
CA PRO A 135 12.68 7.34 -11.34
C PRO A 135 11.57 8.11 -10.60
N PRO A 136 10.75 7.43 -9.78
CA PRO A 136 9.77 8.11 -8.95
C PRO A 136 10.43 8.96 -7.86
N PRO A 137 9.67 9.92 -7.26
CA PRO A 137 10.08 10.59 -6.05
C PRO A 137 10.39 9.60 -4.92
N PRO A 138 11.21 10.01 -3.92
CA PRO A 138 11.44 9.21 -2.73
C PRO A 138 10.14 8.85 -2.03
N THR A 139 10.13 7.74 -1.27
CA THR A 139 8.94 7.34 -0.52
C THR A 139 8.52 8.44 0.47
N PRO A 140 7.21 8.57 0.78
CA PRO A 140 6.75 9.56 1.75
C PRO A 140 7.48 9.47 3.09
N ARG A 141 7.72 8.24 3.55
CA ARG A 141 8.48 8.00 4.78
C ARG A 141 9.92 8.53 4.68
N ALA A 142 10.61 8.34 3.56
CA ALA A 142 11.96 8.84 3.35
C ALA A 142 12.00 10.39 3.31
N VAL A 143 11.04 11.02 2.63
CA VAL A 143 10.90 12.48 2.60
C VAL A 143 10.72 13.03 4.02
N VAL A 144 9.81 12.45 4.80
CA VAL A 144 9.54 12.89 6.17
C VAL A 144 10.71 12.60 7.11
N MET A 145 11.46 11.52 6.89
CA MET A 145 12.68 11.24 7.65
C MET A 145 13.75 12.31 7.43
N THR A 146 14.02 12.68 6.18
CA THR A 146 14.92 13.79 5.83
C THR A 146 14.45 15.12 6.44
N PHE A 147 13.16 15.39 6.38
CA PHE A 147 12.56 16.56 7.02
C PHE A 147 12.80 16.57 8.54
N CYS A 148 12.54 15.47 9.25
CA CYS A 148 12.79 15.37 10.70
C CYS A 148 14.26 15.66 11.04
N ASP A 149 15.19 15.16 10.24
CA ASP A 149 16.61 15.42 10.43
C ASP A 149 16.97 16.89 10.18
N SER A 150 16.35 17.54 9.20
CA SER A 150 16.50 18.98 8.95
C SER A 150 16.06 19.82 10.16
N VAL A 151 14.95 19.46 10.80
CA VAL A 151 14.44 20.10 12.02
C VAL A 151 15.42 19.93 13.18
N ARG A 152 16.01 18.73 13.33
CA ARG A 152 16.99 18.42 14.37
C ARG A 152 18.33 19.14 14.18
N ARG A 153 18.70 19.46 12.94
CA ARG A 153 19.86 20.33 12.62
C ARG A 153 19.56 21.82 12.79
N GLY A 154 18.33 22.20 13.09
CA GLY A 154 17.92 23.60 13.22
C GLY A 154 17.67 24.32 11.89
N GLN A 155 17.63 23.58 10.77
CA GLN A 155 17.41 24.10 9.42
C GLN A 155 16.19 23.40 8.80
N PRO A 156 14.97 23.65 9.33
CA PRO A 156 13.79 22.93 8.88
C PRO A 156 13.48 23.28 7.41
N SER A 157 13.28 22.26 6.57
CA SER A 157 12.88 22.47 5.17
C SER A 157 11.42 22.91 4.99
N PHE A 158 10.64 22.94 6.07
CA PHE A 158 9.26 23.44 6.13
C PHE A 158 9.03 24.22 7.43
N ALA A 159 8.28 25.32 7.37
CA ALA A 159 8.00 26.16 8.53
C ALA A 159 7.13 25.42 9.57
N LEU A 160 7.49 25.52 10.86
CA LEU A 160 6.80 24.82 11.94
C LEU A 160 6.42 25.78 13.06
N ASP A 161 5.26 25.55 13.66
CA ASP A 161 4.91 26.14 14.95
C ASP A 161 5.82 25.58 16.06
N ALA A 162 5.83 26.26 17.21
CA ALA A 162 6.71 25.92 18.33
C ALA A 162 6.44 24.52 18.89
N GLN A 163 5.19 24.07 18.88
CA GLN A 163 4.77 22.79 19.45
C GLN A 163 5.20 21.63 18.53
N SER A 164 4.92 21.72 17.24
CA SER A 164 5.38 20.74 16.24
C SER A 164 6.91 20.64 16.24
N LYS A 165 7.60 21.79 16.30
CA LYS A 165 9.07 21.84 16.39
C LYS A 165 9.61 21.17 17.66
N LYS A 166 8.92 21.31 18.80
CA LYS A 166 9.29 20.67 20.07
C LYS A 166 9.21 19.14 19.97
N LEU A 167 8.14 18.60 19.37
CA LEU A 167 7.92 17.16 19.24
C LEU A 167 8.96 16.45 18.34
N LEU A 168 9.59 17.17 17.41
CA LEU A 168 10.56 16.58 16.46
C LEU A 168 12.02 16.65 16.93
N ARG A 169 12.31 17.47 17.94
CA ARG A 169 13.67 17.70 18.45
C ARG A 169 14.11 16.63 19.46
N LYS A 170 15.42 16.48 19.64
CA LYS A 170 15.98 15.69 20.74
C LYS A 170 15.48 16.25 22.09
N PRO A 171 15.20 15.40 23.11
CA PRO A 171 15.49 13.96 23.17
C PRO A 171 14.40 13.05 22.60
N HIS A 172 13.43 13.55 21.82
CA HIS A 172 12.33 12.72 21.32
C HIS A 172 12.80 11.65 20.33
N ARG A 173 12.34 10.41 20.54
CA ARG A 173 12.41 9.30 19.58
C ARG A 173 11.16 9.35 18.69
N LEU A 174 11.33 9.16 17.38
CA LEU A 174 10.24 9.26 16.41
C LEU A 174 9.97 7.89 15.78
N SER A 175 8.70 7.51 15.69
CA SER A 175 8.23 6.43 14.81
C SER A 175 7.51 7.05 13.61
N LEU A 176 7.77 6.56 12.40
CA LEU A 176 7.24 7.11 11.16
C LEU A 176 6.52 6.02 10.37
N HIS A 177 5.23 6.24 10.10
CA HIS A 177 4.36 5.31 9.38
C HIS A 177 3.75 6.00 8.17
N ALA A 178 4.12 5.59 6.95
CA ALA A 178 3.41 6.02 5.75
C ALA A 178 2.02 5.39 5.74
N THR A 179 0.99 6.21 5.59
CA THR A 179 -0.42 5.78 5.61
C THR A 179 -1.11 5.98 4.27
N ALA A 180 -0.51 6.76 3.37
CA ALA A 180 -0.91 6.92 1.98
C ALA A 180 0.29 7.41 1.15
N ALA A 181 0.12 7.51 -0.16
CA ALA A 181 1.15 7.97 -1.09
C ALA A 181 1.59 9.42 -0.85
N ASP A 182 0.80 10.21 -0.11
CA ASP A 182 1.07 11.60 0.24
C ASP A 182 1.11 11.86 1.76
N ARG A 183 1.04 10.83 2.62
CA ARG A 183 0.85 11.00 4.08
C ARG A 183 1.73 10.10 4.94
N VAL A 184 2.29 10.71 5.99
CA VAL A 184 3.04 10.02 7.03
C VAL A 184 2.54 10.47 8.40
N ILE A 185 2.33 9.51 9.29
CA ILE A 185 2.11 9.75 10.71
C ILE A 185 3.45 9.64 11.44
N ILE A 186 3.77 10.65 12.25
CA ILE A 186 4.91 10.65 13.17
C ILE A 186 4.37 10.51 14.59
N GLU A 187 4.82 9.49 15.30
CA GLU A 187 4.61 9.38 16.75
C GLU A 187 5.88 9.79 17.48
N SER A 188 5.76 10.74 18.41
CA SER A 188 6.90 11.30 19.14
C SER A 188 6.89 10.84 20.60
N TYR A 189 7.96 10.16 21.02
CA TYR A 189 8.12 9.58 22.36
C TYR A 189 9.29 10.22 23.09
N ILE A 190 9.27 10.21 24.42
CA ILE A 190 10.41 10.60 25.25
C ILE A 190 10.90 9.40 26.08
N GLY A 191 12.23 9.24 26.19
CA GLY A 191 12.82 8.14 26.94
C GLY A 191 12.38 6.76 26.44
N ARG A 192 11.84 5.94 27.36
CA ARG A 192 11.32 4.59 27.08
C ARG A 192 9.79 4.51 27.14
N GLU A 193 9.10 5.66 27.12
CA GLU A 193 7.65 5.70 27.14
C GLU A 193 7.05 5.01 25.90
N THR A 194 5.94 4.31 26.11
CA THR A 194 5.17 3.63 25.05
C THR A 194 3.98 4.46 24.56
N THR A 195 3.62 5.53 25.29
CA THR A 195 2.59 6.48 24.87
C THR A 195 3.26 7.67 24.17
N PRO A 196 2.83 8.05 22.96
CA PRO A 196 3.36 9.24 22.30
C PRO A 196 3.03 10.51 23.11
N ARG A 197 4.01 11.41 23.21
CA ARG A 197 3.83 12.78 23.72
C ARG A 197 3.03 13.65 22.75
N GLY A 198 2.95 13.24 21.50
CA GLY A 198 2.18 13.87 20.44
C GLY A 198 2.37 13.12 19.13
N THR A 199 1.41 13.31 18.24
CA THR A 199 1.38 12.72 16.91
C THR A 199 1.35 13.84 15.87
N LEU A 200 2.10 13.70 14.78
CA LEU A 200 2.06 14.64 13.67
C LEU A 200 1.55 13.94 12.41
N LEU A 201 0.56 14.52 11.75
CA LEU A 201 0.20 14.17 10.39
C LEU A 201 0.99 15.08 9.44
N VAL A 202 1.82 14.46 8.61
CA VAL A 202 2.65 15.16 7.62
C VAL A 202 2.17 14.79 6.23
N ARG A 203 1.93 15.81 5.39
CA ARG A 203 1.67 15.62 3.97
C ARG A 203 2.90 15.92 3.15
N VAL A 204 3.12 15.09 2.14
CA VAL A 204 4.20 15.25 1.17
C VAL A 204 3.65 15.41 -0.23
N LYS A 205 4.38 16.13 -1.07
CA LYS A 205 4.19 16.14 -2.51
C LYS A 205 5.55 16.01 -3.15
N ASP A 206 5.70 15.01 -4.00
CA ASP A 206 6.99 14.67 -4.61
C ASP A 206 8.08 14.49 -3.54
N ALA A 207 9.12 15.32 -3.56
CA ALA A 207 10.22 15.27 -2.61
C ALA A 207 10.08 16.26 -1.43
N GLU A 208 8.93 16.91 -1.27
CA GLU A 208 8.75 18.03 -0.34
C GLU A 208 7.65 17.78 0.69
N VAL A 209 7.86 18.32 1.90
CA VAL A 209 6.79 18.42 2.92
C VAL A 209 5.97 19.67 2.61
N ILE A 210 4.64 19.51 2.54
CA ILE A 210 3.72 20.60 2.21
C ILE A 210 2.76 20.96 3.34
N GLU A 211 2.57 20.07 4.31
CA GLU A 211 1.73 20.32 5.49
C GLU A 211 2.25 19.52 6.68
N VAL A 212 2.24 20.13 7.87
CA VAL A 212 2.50 19.45 9.14
C VAL A 212 1.43 19.88 10.13
N ARG A 213 0.73 18.90 10.74
CA ARG A 213 -0.30 19.14 11.74
C ARG A 213 -0.07 18.27 12.97
N ALA A 214 0.11 18.91 14.13
CA ALA A 214 0.31 18.21 15.40
C ALA A 214 -1.02 17.98 16.15
N TYR A 215 -1.12 16.81 16.77
CA TYR A 215 -2.18 16.38 17.68
C TYR A 215 -1.56 16.00 19.01
N LEU A 216 -1.99 16.65 20.09
CA LEU A 216 -1.51 16.35 21.44
C LEU A 216 -2.53 15.49 22.18
N PRO A 217 -2.05 14.61 23.09
CA PRO A 217 -2.95 13.97 24.05
C PRO A 217 -3.68 15.05 24.86
N THR A 218 -5.00 14.92 24.99
CA THR A 218 -5.74 15.71 25.97
C THR A 218 -5.29 15.28 27.36
N LEU A 219 -4.90 16.22 28.21
CA LEU A 219 -4.60 15.93 29.61
C LEU A 219 -5.92 15.48 30.27
N THR A 220 -6.05 14.19 30.55
CA THR A 220 -7.05 13.61 31.46
C THR A 220 -6.53 13.65 32.88
#